data_AF-A0AAW0N4C2-F1
#
_entry.id   AF-A0AAW0N4C2-F1
#
_cell.length_a   1.000
_cell.length_b   1.000
_cell.length_c   1.000
_cell.angle_alpha   90.00
_cell.angle_beta   90.00
_cell.angle_gamma   90.00
#
_symmetry.space_group_name_H-M   'P 1'
#
loop_
_entity.id
_entity.type
_entity.pdbx_description
1 polymer ?
#
loop_
_entity_poly.entity_id
_entity_poly.type
_entity_poly.pdbx_seq_one_letter_code
_entity_poly.pdbx_strand_id
1 'polypeptide(L)'
;MDAAPFKPACNRMMFWSKTKDVVHDFTSKKKCYVTIEDTFLGSVLDGLTWCSKDGSKDTFTSDCPGWSDCVNNTVRSFWTKASASFAQVACGNVSVMLNGSISTPFNANSIFASIEAKNFNPAHMKSLQVVLVTKEKEVSNCGDVSLKDLQKELAQGIKYNCQEVTESHLHDCASHSEKPCGPCW
;
A
#
# COMPACT_ATOMS: atom_id res chain seq x y z
N MET A 1 -5.83 17.36 4.99
CA MET A 1 -6.42 16.05 5.33
C MET A 1 -7.49 16.20 6.42
N ASP A 2 -7.44 17.25 7.23
CA ASP A 2 -8.38 17.51 8.33
C ASP A 2 -9.86 17.59 7.93
N ALA A 3 -10.17 18.09 6.72
CA ALA A 3 -11.53 18.16 6.21
C ALA A 3 -12.15 16.78 5.86
N ALA A 4 -11.31 15.79 5.59
CA ALA A 4 -11.73 14.43 5.26
C ALA A 4 -10.69 13.43 5.82
N PRO A 5 -10.67 13.26 7.16
CA PRO A 5 -9.65 12.46 7.82
C PRO A 5 -9.84 10.97 7.51
N PHE A 6 -8.73 10.25 7.37
CA PHE A 6 -8.76 8.79 7.29
C PHE A 6 -9.24 8.22 8.61
N LYS A 7 -10.19 7.28 8.55
CA LYS A 7 -10.68 6.56 9.73
C LYS A 7 -9.91 5.25 9.88
N PRO A 8 -9.48 4.88 11.09
CA PRO A 8 -8.81 3.62 11.34
C PRO A 8 -9.75 2.44 11.01
N ALA A 9 -9.22 1.43 10.30
CA ALA A 9 -9.88 0.16 10.05
C ALA A 9 -9.04 -0.99 10.67
N CYS A 10 -9.02 -1.06 12.01
CA CYS A 10 -8.07 -1.93 12.70
C CYS A 10 -8.17 -3.39 12.26
N ASN A 11 -7.00 -4.03 12.12
CA ASN A 11 -6.84 -5.40 11.60
C ASN A 11 -7.19 -5.60 10.12
N ARG A 12 -7.56 -4.53 9.40
CA ARG A 12 -8.05 -4.58 8.00
C ARG A 12 -7.29 -3.65 7.06
N MET A 13 -6.41 -2.79 7.56
CA MET A 13 -5.66 -1.87 6.71
C MET A 13 -4.59 -2.64 5.93
N MET A 14 -4.57 -2.43 4.62
CA MET A 14 -3.64 -3.07 3.70
C MET A 14 -2.92 -2.02 2.85
N PHE A 15 -1.60 -2.09 2.89
CA PHE A 15 -0.70 -1.32 2.03
C PHE A 15 -0.25 -2.19 0.86
N TRP A 16 0.35 -1.58 -0.16
CA TRP A 16 0.83 -2.33 -1.32
C TRP A 16 1.98 -1.61 -2.03
N SER A 17 2.81 -2.37 -2.73
CA SER A 17 3.88 -1.81 -3.56
C SER A 17 4.12 -2.70 -4.77
N LYS A 18 3.96 -2.12 -5.96
CA LYS A 18 4.05 -2.81 -7.27
C LYS A 18 3.11 -4.02 -7.41
N THR A 19 1.95 -3.94 -6.77
CA THR A 19 0.91 -4.99 -6.69
C THR A 19 -0.51 -4.41 -6.83
N LYS A 20 -0.66 -3.21 -7.40
CA LYS A 20 -1.94 -2.46 -7.52
C LYS A 20 -3.09 -3.33 -8.03
N ASP A 21 -2.88 -3.99 -9.17
CA ASP A 21 -3.95 -4.76 -9.81
C ASP A 21 -4.34 -5.99 -8.97
N VAL A 22 -3.35 -6.68 -8.40
CA VAL A 22 -3.57 -7.87 -7.56
C VAL A 22 -4.31 -7.51 -6.27
N VAL A 23 -3.86 -6.45 -5.58
CA VAL A 23 -4.48 -6.04 -4.31
C VAL A 23 -5.92 -5.57 -4.52
N HIS A 24 -6.20 -4.80 -5.57
CA HIS A 24 -7.55 -4.32 -5.84
C HIS A 24 -8.48 -5.41 -6.40
N ASP A 25 -7.98 -6.36 -7.20
CA ASP A 25 -8.76 -7.54 -7.55
C ASP A 25 -9.16 -8.32 -6.28
N PHE A 26 -8.20 -8.52 -5.36
CA PHE A 26 -8.46 -9.19 -4.11
C PHE A 26 -9.46 -8.43 -3.22
N THR A 27 -9.24 -7.14 -2.92
CA THR A 27 -10.10 -6.38 -2.00
C THR A 27 -11.48 -6.04 -2.59
N SER A 28 -11.61 -5.96 -3.92
CA SER A 28 -12.91 -5.78 -4.56
C SER A 28 -13.81 -7.00 -4.36
N LYS A 29 -13.25 -8.22 -4.50
CA LYS A 29 -13.94 -9.51 -4.31
C LYS A 29 -14.07 -9.90 -2.83
N LYS A 30 -13.09 -9.52 -1.99
CA LYS A 30 -13.03 -9.83 -0.55
C LYS A 30 -12.98 -8.56 0.29
N LYS A 31 -14.07 -8.27 1.01
CA LYS A 31 -14.19 -7.08 1.87
C LYS A 31 -13.40 -7.14 3.18
N CYS A 32 -12.38 -7.99 3.29
CA CYS A 32 -11.59 -8.14 4.50
C CYS A 32 -10.65 -6.96 4.73
N TYR A 33 -10.05 -6.43 3.66
CA TYR A 33 -9.06 -5.37 3.76
C TYR A 33 -9.52 -4.08 3.08
N VAL A 34 -8.87 -2.99 3.49
CA VAL A 34 -9.11 -1.64 3.01
C VAL A 34 -7.76 -1.05 2.63
N THR A 35 -7.62 -0.68 1.36
CA THR A 35 -6.49 0.08 0.82
C THR A 35 -6.77 1.58 0.91
N ILE A 36 -5.79 2.43 0.63
CA ILE A 36 -6.02 3.88 0.65
C ILE A 36 -7.04 4.28 -0.43
N GLU A 37 -7.05 3.59 -1.56
CA GLU A 37 -7.98 3.80 -2.67
C GLU A 37 -9.44 3.42 -2.33
N ASP A 38 -9.67 2.59 -1.32
CA ASP A 38 -11.01 2.23 -0.82
C ASP A 38 -11.61 3.32 0.12
N THR A 39 -10.83 4.33 0.48
CA THR A 39 -11.27 5.45 1.33
C THR A 39 -11.88 6.57 0.50
N PHE A 40 -12.65 7.48 1.11
CA PHE A 40 -13.30 8.57 0.35
C PHE A 40 -12.33 9.42 -0.50
N LEU A 41 -11.24 9.91 0.09
CA LEU A 41 -10.27 10.73 -0.66
C LEU A 41 -9.50 9.90 -1.70
N GLY A 42 -9.14 8.66 -1.35
CA GLY A 42 -8.45 7.78 -2.28
C GLY A 42 -9.33 7.43 -3.48
N SER A 43 -10.60 7.07 -3.25
CA SER A 43 -11.51 6.65 -4.31
C SER A 43 -11.84 7.75 -5.30
N VAL A 44 -11.96 9.01 -4.83
CA VAL A 44 -12.30 10.15 -5.70
C VAL A 44 -11.11 10.57 -6.58
N LEU A 45 -9.88 10.35 -6.11
CA LEU A 45 -8.67 10.84 -6.76
C LEU A 45 -7.81 9.74 -7.38
N ASP A 46 -8.21 8.46 -7.25
CA ASP A 46 -7.48 7.34 -7.86
C ASP A 46 -7.48 7.44 -9.39
N GLY A 47 -6.30 7.24 -9.97
CA GLY A 47 -6.07 7.33 -11.41
C GLY A 47 -6.17 8.75 -12.01
N LEU A 48 -6.54 9.77 -11.23
CA LEU A 48 -6.65 11.13 -11.74
C LEU A 48 -5.30 11.83 -11.80
N THR A 49 -5.15 12.69 -12.81
CA THR A 49 -4.02 13.62 -12.94
C THR A 49 -4.55 15.03 -13.00
N TRP A 50 -3.98 15.91 -12.19
CA TRP A 50 -4.37 17.31 -12.16
C TRP A 50 -3.21 18.22 -11.74
N CYS A 51 -3.20 19.44 -12.27
CA CYS A 51 -2.24 20.47 -11.95
C CYS A 51 -2.82 21.87 -12.27
N SER A 52 -2.11 22.91 -11.86
CA SER A 52 -2.34 24.28 -12.33
C SER A 52 -1.05 24.80 -13.00
N LYS A 53 -1.19 25.84 -13.81
CA LYS A 53 -0.07 26.55 -14.45
C LYS A 53 0.19 27.86 -13.71
N ASP A 54 1.43 28.32 -13.72
CA ASP A 54 1.79 29.59 -13.11
C ASP A 54 0.96 30.74 -13.70
N GLY A 55 0.40 31.57 -12.83
CA GLY A 55 -0.53 32.64 -13.20
C GLY A 55 -1.95 32.21 -13.63
N SER A 56 -2.27 30.91 -13.67
CA SER A 56 -3.62 30.42 -14.00
C SER A 56 -4.44 30.06 -12.77
N LYS A 57 -5.76 30.25 -12.85
CA LYS A 57 -6.73 29.76 -11.86
C LYS A 57 -7.41 28.45 -12.30
N ASP A 58 -7.08 27.97 -13.50
CA ASP A 58 -7.69 26.80 -14.09
C ASP A 58 -7.02 25.52 -13.58
N THR A 59 -7.78 24.43 -13.59
CA THR A 59 -7.27 23.09 -13.34
C THR A 59 -7.10 22.36 -14.67
N PHE A 60 -5.89 21.87 -14.93
CA PHE A 60 -5.57 21.10 -16.12
C PHE A 60 -5.48 19.62 -15.75
N THR A 61 -5.94 18.76 -16.66
CA THR A 61 -5.83 17.30 -16.55
C THR A 61 -4.90 16.69 -17.61
N SER A 62 -4.26 17.55 -18.41
CA SER A 62 -3.25 17.21 -19.40
C SER A 62 -2.01 18.09 -19.18
N ASP A 63 -0.87 17.66 -19.74
CA ASP A 63 0.41 18.39 -19.66
C ASP A 63 0.86 18.68 -18.21
N CYS A 64 0.46 17.81 -17.29
CA CYS A 64 0.88 17.90 -15.89
C CYS A 64 2.20 17.16 -15.67
N PRO A 65 3.07 17.68 -14.78
CA PRO A 65 4.31 17.00 -14.44
C PRO A 65 4.03 15.63 -13.83
N GLY A 66 4.73 14.62 -14.35
CA GLY A 66 4.70 13.26 -13.85
C GLY A 66 5.47 13.10 -12.54
N TRP A 67 5.49 11.87 -12.04
CA TRP A 67 6.09 11.51 -10.75
C TRP A 67 7.57 11.94 -10.61
N SER A 68 8.31 11.85 -11.71
CA SER A 68 9.75 12.07 -11.80
C SER A 68 10.14 13.51 -12.11
N ASP A 69 9.21 14.32 -12.65
CA ASP A 69 9.54 15.61 -13.25
C ASP A 69 9.82 16.69 -12.20
N CYS A 70 9.08 16.67 -11.09
CA CYS A 70 9.40 17.47 -9.91
C CYS A 70 8.84 16.84 -8.63
N VAL A 71 9.55 17.04 -7.51
CA VAL A 71 9.21 16.41 -6.22
C VAL A 71 7.86 16.90 -5.67
N ASN A 72 7.57 18.19 -5.86
CA ASN A 72 6.40 18.86 -5.28
C ASN A 72 5.27 19.06 -6.29
N ASN A 73 5.14 18.21 -7.32
CA ASN A 73 3.95 18.27 -8.18
C ASN A 73 2.68 17.94 -7.38
N THR A 74 1.53 18.41 -7.86
CA THR A 74 0.26 18.33 -7.15
C THR A 74 -0.15 16.90 -6.80
N VAL A 75 -0.08 15.98 -7.79
CA VAL A 75 -0.48 14.58 -7.63
C VAL A 75 0.42 13.86 -6.63
N ARG A 76 1.74 13.98 -6.79
CA ARG A 76 2.73 13.39 -5.88
C ARG A 76 2.61 13.96 -4.47
N SER A 77 2.40 15.26 -4.33
CA SER A 77 2.21 15.91 -3.03
C SER A 77 0.95 15.41 -2.34
N PHE A 78 -0.15 15.27 -3.10
CA PHE A 78 -1.39 14.70 -2.60
C PHE A 78 -1.18 13.28 -2.07
N TRP A 79 -0.67 12.36 -2.92
CA TRP A 79 -0.48 10.97 -2.52
C TRP A 79 0.53 10.80 -1.38
N THR A 80 1.60 11.60 -1.37
CA THR A 80 2.55 11.62 -0.24
C THR A 80 1.84 11.97 1.08
N LYS A 81 1.01 13.02 1.08
CA LYS A 81 0.30 13.42 2.29
C LYS A 81 -0.81 12.43 2.66
N ALA A 82 -1.48 11.87 1.67
CA ALA A 82 -2.56 10.90 1.84
C ALA A 82 -2.01 9.61 2.47
N SER A 83 -0.95 9.05 1.89
CA SER A 83 -0.23 7.88 2.40
C SER A 83 0.30 8.09 3.82
N ALA A 84 0.91 9.23 4.12
CA ALA A 84 1.35 9.54 5.48
C ALA A 84 0.17 9.53 6.48
N SER A 85 -0.95 10.17 6.10
CA SER A 85 -2.12 10.30 6.98
C SER A 85 -2.87 8.97 7.13
N PHE A 86 -2.92 8.14 6.09
CA PHE A 86 -3.47 6.79 6.13
C PHE A 86 -2.61 5.88 7.02
N ALA A 87 -1.28 5.95 6.89
CA ALA A 87 -0.36 5.20 7.76
C ALA A 87 -0.41 5.62 9.23
N GLN A 88 -0.63 6.90 9.53
CA GLN A 88 -0.77 7.39 10.90
C GLN A 88 -1.96 6.81 11.66
N VAL A 89 -3.03 6.42 10.96
CA VAL A 89 -4.21 5.80 11.56
C VAL A 89 -4.17 4.27 11.51
N ALA A 90 -3.03 3.68 11.10
CA ALA A 90 -2.83 2.24 11.09
C ALA A 90 -2.90 1.64 12.50
N CYS A 91 -3.69 0.58 12.67
CA CYS A 91 -3.92 -0.04 13.97
C CYS A 91 -4.17 -1.56 13.91
N GLY A 92 -3.81 -2.25 14.99
CA GLY A 92 -3.92 -3.70 15.10
C GLY A 92 -2.94 -4.43 14.20
N ASN A 93 -3.41 -5.48 13.53
CA ASN A 93 -2.61 -6.27 12.59
C ASN A 93 -2.75 -5.68 11.17
N VAL A 94 -1.68 -5.12 10.64
CA VAL A 94 -1.66 -4.47 9.32
C VAL A 94 -1.01 -5.40 8.31
N SER A 95 -1.46 -5.36 7.07
CA SER A 95 -0.88 -6.14 5.98
C SER A 95 -0.21 -5.23 4.93
N VAL A 96 0.83 -5.73 4.27
CA VAL A 96 1.36 -5.14 3.05
C VAL A 96 1.51 -6.20 1.97
N MET A 97 0.99 -5.93 0.78
CA MET A 97 1.15 -6.81 -0.38
C MET A 97 2.34 -6.34 -1.22
N LEU A 98 3.39 -7.16 -1.32
CA LEU A 98 4.62 -6.85 -2.06
C LEU A 98 4.80 -7.80 -3.24
N ASN A 99 5.54 -7.34 -4.25
CA ASN A 99 5.80 -8.13 -5.45
C ASN A 99 7.06 -9.00 -5.24
N GLY A 100 6.89 -10.32 -5.13
CA GLY A 100 7.96 -11.31 -5.06
C GLY A 100 8.50 -11.77 -6.42
N SER A 101 7.89 -11.32 -7.52
CA SER A 101 8.35 -11.60 -8.89
C SER A 101 9.41 -10.61 -9.39
N ILE A 102 9.98 -9.81 -8.48
CA ILE A 102 11.06 -8.85 -8.77
C ILE A 102 12.18 -9.03 -7.75
N SER A 103 13.40 -8.64 -8.11
CA SER A 103 14.61 -8.82 -7.29
C SER A 103 14.68 -7.96 -6.02
N THR A 104 13.77 -6.99 -5.87
CA THR A 104 13.76 -6.06 -4.73
C THR A 104 12.32 -5.73 -4.37
N PRO A 105 11.62 -6.65 -3.68
CA PRO A 105 10.24 -6.46 -3.25
C PRO A 105 10.04 -5.21 -2.40
N PHE A 106 11.01 -4.88 -1.54
CA PHE A 106 11.00 -3.66 -0.73
C PHE A 106 12.01 -2.64 -1.26
N ASN A 107 11.51 -1.54 -1.82
CA ASN A 107 12.36 -0.45 -2.33
C ASN A 107 12.27 0.76 -1.39
N ALA A 108 13.41 1.19 -0.84
CA ALA A 108 13.52 2.32 0.09
C ALA A 108 12.96 3.65 -0.46
N ASN A 109 12.89 3.81 -1.78
CA ASN A 109 12.36 4.99 -2.46
C ASN A 109 10.86 4.88 -2.80
N SER A 110 10.20 3.75 -2.50
CA SER A 110 8.76 3.62 -2.67
C SER A 110 7.99 4.48 -1.68
N ILE A 111 6.73 4.83 -1.98
CA ILE A 111 5.86 5.51 -1.02
C ILE A 111 5.68 4.67 0.25
N PHE A 112 5.51 3.35 0.09
CA PHE A 112 5.43 2.44 1.23
C PHE A 112 6.64 2.56 2.17
N ALA A 113 7.85 2.45 1.65
CA ALA A 113 9.05 2.52 2.48
C ALA A 113 9.35 3.92 3.00
N SER A 114 9.31 4.92 2.12
CA SER A 114 9.79 6.27 2.44
C SER A 114 8.79 7.11 3.24
N ILE A 115 7.50 6.76 3.18
CA ILE A 115 6.41 7.50 3.81
C ILE A 115 5.65 6.60 4.78
N GLU A 116 5.00 5.54 4.29
CA GLU A 116 3.98 4.82 5.07
C GLU A 116 4.59 4.07 6.24
N ALA A 117 5.62 3.25 6.01
CA ALA A 117 6.30 2.47 7.04
C ALA A 117 6.87 3.34 8.17
N LYS A 118 7.35 4.55 7.84
CA LYS A 118 7.88 5.51 8.80
C LYS A 118 6.82 6.20 9.65
N ASN A 119 5.56 6.15 9.22
CA ASN A 119 4.42 6.76 9.92
C ASN A 119 3.64 5.74 10.77
N PHE A 120 4.05 4.48 10.83
CA PHE A 120 3.44 3.50 11.71
C PHE A 120 3.73 3.79 13.19
N ASN A 121 2.68 3.70 14.00
CA ASN A 121 2.77 3.97 15.44
C ASN A 121 2.70 2.67 16.25
N PRO A 122 3.76 2.25 16.95
CA PRO A 122 3.78 1.02 17.75
C PRO A 122 2.78 1.03 18.93
N ALA A 123 2.27 2.21 19.33
CA ALA A 123 1.22 2.30 20.34
C ALA A 123 -0.14 1.79 19.85
N HIS A 124 -0.38 1.77 18.53
CA HIS A 124 -1.65 1.37 17.92
C HIS A 124 -1.52 0.15 17.01
N MET A 125 -0.35 -0.04 16.39
CA MET A 125 -0.05 -1.15 15.48
C MET A 125 0.71 -2.26 16.19
N LYS A 126 0.22 -3.49 16.07
CA LYS A 126 0.77 -4.68 16.74
C LYS A 126 1.71 -5.48 15.85
N SER A 127 1.38 -5.60 14.57
CA SER A 127 2.16 -6.40 13.63
C SER A 127 2.01 -5.92 12.19
N LEU A 128 3.05 -6.12 11.40
CA LEU A 128 3.02 -6.07 9.94
C LEU A 128 3.12 -7.49 9.38
N GLN A 129 2.10 -7.89 8.60
CA GLN A 129 2.11 -9.10 7.78
C GLN A 129 2.48 -8.74 6.35
N VAL A 130 3.65 -9.18 5.89
CA VAL A 130 4.01 -9.13 4.47
C VAL A 130 3.35 -10.30 3.75
N VAL A 131 2.59 -9.98 2.71
CA VAL A 131 2.05 -10.94 1.73
C VAL A 131 2.89 -10.77 0.47
N LEU A 132 3.87 -11.65 0.29
CA LEU A 132 4.80 -11.60 -0.83
C LEU A 132 4.22 -12.39 -2.01
N VAL A 133 3.70 -11.66 -3.00
CA VAL A 133 3.00 -12.26 -4.14
C VAL A 133 3.99 -12.71 -5.20
N THR A 134 4.02 -14.01 -5.46
CA THR A 134 4.86 -14.62 -6.48
C THR A 134 4.05 -15.03 -7.71
N LYS A 135 4.69 -15.00 -8.88
CA LYS A 135 4.22 -15.69 -10.08
C LYS A 135 4.87 -17.08 -10.14
N GLU A 136 4.55 -17.85 -11.18
CA GLU A 136 5.05 -19.23 -11.37
C GLU A 136 6.58 -19.37 -11.28
N LYS A 137 7.33 -18.30 -11.59
CA LYS A 137 8.78 -18.24 -11.37
C LYS A 137 9.10 -17.22 -10.29
N GLU A 138 9.45 -17.73 -9.11
CA GLU A 138 9.87 -16.90 -7.98
C GLU A 138 11.22 -16.22 -8.28
N VAL A 139 11.30 -14.93 -7.97
CA VAL A 139 12.54 -14.14 -8.07
C VAL A 139 13.10 -13.82 -6.69
N SER A 140 12.21 -13.50 -5.74
CA SER A 140 12.53 -13.25 -4.34
C SER A 140 11.58 -14.04 -3.43
N ASN A 141 12.02 -14.29 -2.20
CA ASN A 141 11.27 -14.98 -1.15
C ASN A 141 11.32 -14.18 0.17
N CYS A 142 10.67 -14.66 1.23
CA CYS A 142 10.65 -13.98 2.53
C CYS A 142 12.03 -13.82 3.19
N GLY A 143 13.06 -14.53 2.72
CA GLY A 143 14.44 -14.39 3.15
C GLY A 143 15.25 -13.30 2.42
N ASP A 144 14.64 -12.63 1.43
CA ASP A 144 15.27 -11.59 0.61
C ASP A 144 15.85 -10.45 1.45
N VAL A 145 17.01 -9.94 1.04
CA VAL A 145 17.73 -8.88 1.77
C VAL A 145 16.89 -7.61 1.92
N SER A 146 16.10 -7.25 0.91
CA SER A 146 15.25 -6.06 0.97
C SER A 146 14.14 -6.19 2.02
N LEU A 147 13.65 -7.39 2.29
CA LEU A 147 12.67 -7.64 3.34
C LEU A 147 13.29 -7.60 4.74
N LYS A 148 14.57 -7.94 4.87
CA LYS A 148 15.33 -7.68 6.10
C LYS A 148 15.50 -6.19 6.34
N ASP A 149 15.66 -5.39 5.30
CA ASP A 149 15.73 -3.94 5.42
C ASP A 149 14.37 -3.34 5.83
N LEU A 150 13.26 -3.84 5.31
CA LEU A 150 11.92 -3.50 5.82
C LEU A 150 11.80 -3.80 7.31
N GLN A 151 12.25 -4.97 7.77
CA GLN A 151 12.19 -5.32 9.18
C GLN A 151 12.98 -4.33 10.08
N LYS A 152 14.09 -3.77 9.58
CA LYS A 152 14.88 -2.76 10.30
C LYS A 152 14.21 -1.39 10.36
N GLU A 153 13.40 -1.04 9.36
CA GLU A 153 12.67 0.23 9.33
C GLU A 153 11.46 0.25 10.28
N LEU A 154 10.98 -0.91 10.73
CA LEU A 154 9.84 -0.99 11.64
C LEU A 154 10.21 -0.51 13.05
N ALA A 155 9.33 0.30 13.63
CA ALA A 155 9.45 0.74 15.01
C ALA A 155 9.47 -0.45 15.98
N GLN A 156 10.29 -0.35 17.04
CA GLN A 156 10.36 -1.36 18.08
C GLN A 156 8.97 -1.62 18.69
N GLY A 157 8.60 -2.89 18.80
CA GLY A 157 7.29 -3.33 19.31
C GLY A 157 6.32 -3.79 18.23
N ILE A 158 6.54 -3.42 16.96
CA ILE A 158 5.78 -3.97 15.84
C ILE A 158 6.36 -5.34 15.46
N LYS A 159 5.53 -6.38 15.53
CA LYS A 159 5.93 -7.73 15.10
C LYS A 159 5.98 -7.81 13.57
N TYR A 160 6.99 -8.48 13.02
CA TYR A 160 7.14 -8.71 11.59
C TYR A 160 6.84 -10.16 11.25
N ASN A 161 5.98 -10.39 10.26
CA ASN A 161 5.70 -11.70 9.67
C ASN A 161 5.77 -11.58 8.14
N CYS A 162 6.15 -12.65 7.46
CA CYS A 162 6.17 -12.72 6.01
C CYS A 162 5.64 -14.07 5.53
N GLN A 163 4.86 -14.04 4.45
CA GLN A 163 4.29 -15.23 3.83
C GLN A 163 4.30 -15.08 2.32
N GLU A 164 4.80 -16.09 1.63
CA GLU A 164 4.79 -16.22 0.18
C GLU A 164 3.47 -16.80 -0.28
N VAL A 165 2.88 -16.21 -1.31
CA VAL A 165 1.63 -16.69 -1.90
C VAL A 165 1.65 -16.48 -3.40
N THR A 166 1.18 -17.47 -4.17
CA THR A 166 1.07 -17.30 -5.62
C THR A 166 -0.11 -16.41 -5.97
N GLU A 167 0.04 -15.62 -7.04
CA GLU A 167 -1.05 -14.81 -7.59
C GLU A 167 -2.29 -15.67 -7.95
N SER A 168 -2.06 -16.89 -8.46
CA SER A 168 -3.13 -17.86 -8.73
C SER A 168 -3.90 -18.26 -7.47
N HIS A 169 -3.20 -18.53 -6.35
CA HIS A 169 -3.84 -18.88 -5.10
C HIS A 169 -4.68 -17.73 -4.54
N LEU A 170 -4.19 -16.49 -4.66
CA LEU A 170 -4.96 -15.30 -4.25
C LEU A 170 -6.24 -15.14 -5.08
N HIS A 171 -6.16 -15.31 -6.40
CA HIS A 171 -7.33 -15.26 -7.29
C HIS A 171 -8.34 -16.37 -6.96
N ASP A 172 -7.87 -17.59 -6.73
CA ASP A 172 -8.71 -18.71 -6.32
C ASP A 172 -9.37 -18.43 -4.96
N CYS A 173 -8.63 -17.90 -3.99
CA CYS A 173 -9.18 -17.54 -2.69
C CYS A 173 -10.22 -16.41 -2.78
N ALA A 174 -9.95 -15.39 -3.59
CA ALA A 174 -10.84 -14.27 -3.83
C ALA A 174 -12.17 -14.70 -4.44
N SER A 175 -12.16 -15.74 -5.28
CA SER A 175 -13.34 -16.29 -5.95
C SER A 175 -14.29 -17.05 -5.00
N HIS A 176 -13.84 -17.45 -3.81
CA HIS A 176 -14.64 -18.20 -2.84
C HIS A 176 -15.05 -17.32 -1.65
N SER A 177 -16.10 -16.50 -1.81
CA SER A 177 -16.53 -15.49 -0.83
C SER A 177 -16.64 -15.99 0.62
N GLU A 178 -17.07 -17.25 0.83
CA GLU A 178 -17.23 -17.89 2.14
C GLU A 178 -15.92 -18.15 2.91
N LYS A 179 -14.78 -18.25 2.22
CA LYS A 179 -13.49 -18.47 2.88
C LYS A 179 -13.07 -17.24 3.69
N PRO A 180 -12.68 -17.37 4.97
CA PRO A 180 -12.04 -16.27 5.68
C PRO A 180 -10.79 -15.80 4.94
N CYS A 181 -10.39 -14.55 5.11
CA CYS A 181 -9.22 -14.04 4.38
C CYS A 181 -7.87 -14.40 5.01
N GLY A 182 -7.84 -14.80 6.29
CA GLY A 182 -6.61 -15.26 6.94
C GLY A 182 -5.97 -16.44 6.20
N PRO A 183 -6.72 -17.49 5.84
CA PRO A 183 -6.23 -18.62 5.03
C PRO A 183 -5.89 -18.31 3.56
N CYS A 184 -6.03 -17.06 3.08
CA CYS A 184 -5.66 -16.73 1.70
C CYS A 184 -4.14 -16.53 1.50
N TRP A 185 -3.38 -16.52 2.59
CA TRP A 185 -1.93 -16.62 2.57
C TRP A 185 -1.48 -17.59 3.64
#